data_AF-A0AAT9WHR7-F1
#
_entry.id   AF-A0AAT9WHR7-F1
#
_cell.length_a   1.000
_cell.length_b   1.000
_cell.length_c   1.000
_cell.angle_alpha   90.00
_cell.angle_beta   90.00
_cell.angle_gamma   90.00
#
_symmetry.space_group_name_H-M   'P 1'
#
loop_
_entity.id
_entity.type
_entity.pdbx_description
1 polymer ?
#
loop_
_entity_poly.entity_id
_entity_poly.type
_entity_poly.pdbx_seq_one_letter_code
_entity_poly.pdbx_strand_id
1 'polypeptide(L)'
;MSIHLNRLPRLLAFGAIAVALAGCAAQMAYRDGEKLVAEDKIEAGLVKYQEAIAADPGNAQYKAAFLRARDRNTTRLVEQAERELADGHADLALRSYRRALSIDPANERARAGLRQVEADARHAVLMEEATAAFERKDYELARQKLAAILTERPGHEPARLLMAQVVEKTAAPAADTGLAAAFKLPINIEFRDASLKQVFEVISRRSGLNFLFDKDVKTDQRTSIFLKNSTVEAAVYYLLVSNQLEQQVMDGNTILVYPNVAGKVKEYQEMAVKTFFLANADAKNVANTLKTILKSRDVVVDEKLNLVILRDSPEVIKLATRLVALQDVAEPEVMLDVEILEIKRSRLMDLGIAWPASVGFAPLKTDSGGAITIDTLRHLNGATIGVSNISLAVNANKTDGDSNTLANPRIRVRNREKAKVVIGDKVPNITTIITAGTGAGFASESINYVDVGLTLNVEPTIYLNNEVAIRISLEVSNLVDSITTKSGSVAYRIGTRSATTMLQLKDGENQVLAGLINNEDRTSGSKVPGVGNLPILGRLFGSTRDSTDKTEIVLSITPHLVRNIQRPAVGVSEFNAGTETSFRRRPETVPVPVKASAPAPALPAPVAPQPAPAPTPAPTPAPAPATTVVPLPAQ
;
A
#
# COMPACT_ATOMS: atom_id res chain seq x y z
N MET A 1 -13.84 75.85 18.36
CA MET A 1 -13.76 74.38 18.18
C MET A 1 -12.69 74.08 17.13
N SER A 2 -11.39 74.25 17.47
CA SER A 2 -10.30 74.24 16.46
C SER A 2 -8.93 73.92 17.07
N ILE A 3 -8.75 72.79 17.78
CA ILE A 3 -7.42 72.41 18.34
C ILE A 3 -7.02 70.94 18.07
N HIS A 4 -7.85 70.06 17.48
CA HIS A 4 -7.53 68.62 17.42
C HIS A 4 -6.92 68.05 16.13
N LEU A 5 -6.70 68.81 15.05
CA LEU A 5 -6.27 68.23 13.76
C LEU A 5 -4.75 68.04 13.56
N ASN A 6 -3.88 68.53 14.45
CA ASN A 6 -2.43 68.58 14.18
C ASN A 6 -1.60 67.43 14.79
N ARG A 7 -2.23 66.40 15.37
CA ARG A 7 -1.53 65.23 15.96
C ARG A 7 -1.61 63.93 15.14
N LEU A 8 -2.48 63.86 14.14
CA LEU A 8 -2.65 62.69 13.28
C LEU A 8 -1.41 62.34 12.40
N PRO A 9 -0.72 63.30 11.74
CA PRO A 9 0.41 62.95 10.87
C PRO A 9 1.66 62.53 11.67
N ARG A 10 1.82 63.02 12.91
CA ARG A 10 2.90 62.59 13.80
C ARG A 10 2.70 61.17 14.32
N LEU A 11 1.47 60.79 14.67
CA LEU A 11 1.15 59.42 15.09
C LEU A 11 1.33 58.39 13.96
N LEU A 12 0.97 58.75 12.71
CA LEU A 12 1.22 57.91 11.53
C LEU A 12 2.71 57.79 11.19
N ALA A 13 3.49 58.87 11.33
CA ALA A 13 4.94 58.83 11.11
C ALA A 13 5.67 57.99 12.18
N PHE A 14 5.28 58.09 13.45
CA PHE A 14 5.82 57.22 14.52
C PHE A 14 5.41 55.75 14.35
N GLY A 15 4.18 55.47 13.87
CA GLY A 15 3.74 54.12 13.53
C GLY A 15 4.53 53.51 12.37
N ALA A 16 4.80 54.29 11.31
CA ALA A 16 5.59 53.83 10.16
C ALA A 16 7.07 53.56 10.53
N ILE A 17 7.65 54.38 11.41
CA ILE A 17 9.03 54.17 11.90
C ILE A 17 9.11 52.92 12.80
N ALA A 18 8.10 52.66 13.64
CA ALA A 18 8.05 51.46 14.46
C ALA A 18 7.94 50.17 13.62
N VAL A 19 7.16 50.18 12.53
CA VAL A 19 7.05 49.05 11.59
C VAL A 19 8.35 48.84 10.81
N ALA A 20 9.04 49.92 10.40
CA ALA A 20 10.32 49.83 9.71
C ALA A 20 11.44 49.27 10.61
N LEU A 21 11.49 49.68 11.89
CA LEU A 21 12.47 49.18 12.85
C LEU A 21 12.20 47.72 13.26
N ALA A 22 10.93 47.31 13.37
CA ALA A 22 10.55 45.91 13.62
C ALA A 22 10.97 44.99 12.46
N GLY A 23 10.81 45.44 11.21
CA GLY A 23 11.26 44.70 10.02
C GLY A 23 12.79 44.52 9.96
N CYS A 24 13.58 45.50 10.39
CA CYS A 24 15.03 45.37 10.45
C CYS A 24 15.52 44.38 11.52
N ALA A 25 14.88 44.37 12.69
CA ALA A 25 15.21 43.43 13.77
C ALA A 25 14.86 41.98 13.38
N ALA A 26 13.69 41.76 12.76
CA ALA A 26 13.27 40.45 12.28
C ALA A 26 14.22 39.88 11.21
N GLN A 27 14.64 40.73 10.27
CA GLN A 27 15.57 40.33 9.20
C GLN A 27 16.98 40.01 9.71
N MET A 28 17.44 40.68 10.77
CA MET A 28 18.73 40.39 11.39
C MET A 28 18.71 39.04 12.11
N ALA A 29 17.67 38.78 12.91
CA ALA A 29 17.47 37.49 13.58
C ALA A 29 17.36 36.33 12.58
N TYR A 30 16.68 36.53 11.45
CA TYR A 30 16.61 35.54 10.37
C TYR A 30 17.99 35.21 9.77
N ARG A 31 18.81 36.23 9.46
CA ARG A 31 20.16 36.01 8.91
C ARG A 31 21.10 35.31 9.88
N ASP A 32 21.01 35.64 11.17
CA ASP A 32 21.79 34.96 12.20
C ASP A 32 21.34 33.51 12.37
N GLY A 33 20.03 33.24 12.26
CA GLY A 33 19.48 31.89 12.17
C GLY A 33 20.03 31.11 10.98
N GLU A 34 20.07 31.71 9.78
CA GLU A 34 20.65 31.07 8.59
C GLU A 34 22.13 30.72 8.77
N LYS A 35 22.93 31.62 9.35
CA LYS A 35 24.35 31.36 9.64
C LYS A 35 24.53 30.21 10.64
N LEU A 36 23.76 30.20 11.73
CA LEU A 36 23.87 29.15 12.75
C LEU A 36 23.46 27.78 12.20
N VAL A 37 22.44 27.72 11.34
CA VAL A 37 22.07 26.47 10.66
C VAL A 37 23.14 26.04 9.65
N ALA A 38 23.81 26.98 8.97
CA ALA A 38 24.93 26.67 8.07
C ALA A 38 26.18 26.17 8.82
N GLU A 39 26.36 26.54 10.09
CA GLU A 39 27.43 26.05 10.98
C GLU A 39 27.06 24.74 11.73
N ASP A 40 26.00 24.03 11.31
CA ASP A 40 25.46 22.84 11.96
C ASP A 40 24.95 23.04 13.42
N LYS A 41 24.84 24.29 13.88
CA LYS A 41 24.26 24.66 15.18
C LYS A 41 22.76 24.87 15.07
N ILE A 42 22.05 23.84 14.61
CA ILE A 42 20.65 23.94 14.20
C ILE A 42 19.74 24.38 15.35
N GLU A 43 19.93 23.87 16.57
CA GLU A 43 19.12 24.24 17.74
C GLU A 43 19.25 25.73 18.09
N ALA A 44 20.47 26.29 18.04
CA ALA A 44 20.67 27.72 18.24
C ALA A 44 20.04 28.55 17.11
N GLY A 45 20.11 28.04 15.87
CA GLY A 45 19.44 28.64 14.71
C GLY A 45 17.91 28.66 14.83
N LEU A 46 17.31 27.61 15.40
CA LEU A 46 15.86 27.53 15.65
C LEU A 46 15.38 28.63 16.61
N VAL A 47 16.14 28.91 17.67
CA VAL A 47 15.84 30.02 18.59
C VAL A 47 15.87 31.35 17.84
N LYS A 48 16.85 31.58 16.96
CA LYS A 48 16.93 32.81 16.15
C LYS A 48 15.79 32.94 15.14
N TYR A 49 15.34 31.84 14.54
CA TYR A 49 14.14 31.88 13.71
C TYR A 49 12.86 32.14 14.50
N GLN A 50 12.74 31.63 15.73
CA GLN A 50 11.61 31.96 16.60
C GLN A 50 11.60 33.45 16.98
N GLU A 51 12.77 34.04 17.27
CA GLU A 51 12.92 35.49 17.47
C GLU A 51 12.45 36.27 16.23
N ALA A 52 12.83 35.83 15.02
CA ALA A 52 12.39 36.46 13.76
C ALA A 52 10.88 36.36 13.54
N ILE A 53 10.26 35.21 13.83
CA ILE A 53 8.80 35.00 13.73
C ILE A 53 8.05 35.81 14.78
N ALA A 54 8.59 35.95 15.98
CA ALA A 54 7.98 36.77 17.03
C ALA A 54 7.99 38.26 16.67
N ALA A 55 9.03 38.72 15.97
CA ALA A 55 9.14 40.09 15.48
C ALA A 55 8.25 40.37 14.26
N ASP A 56 8.02 39.39 13.37
CA ASP A 56 7.11 39.49 12.23
C ASP A 56 6.33 38.17 11.97
N PRO A 57 5.17 37.97 12.62
CA PRO A 57 4.39 36.74 12.50
C PRO A 57 3.75 36.51 11.12
N GLY A 58 3.63 37.55 10.29
CA GLY A 58 3.01 37.49 8.97
C GLY A 58 3.94 36.99 7.86
N ASN A 59 5.24 36.90 8.13
CA ASN A 59 6.24 36.58 7.13
C ASN A 59 6.35 35.06 6.87
N ALA A 60 5.81 34.62 5.74
CA ALA A 60 5.84 33.22 5.32
C ALA A 60 7.26 32.66 5.15
N GLN A 61 8.25 33.49 4.81
CA GLN A 61 9.64 33.05 4.62
C GLN A 61 10.28 32.61 5.94
N TYR A 62 10.10 33.38 7.02
CA TYR A 62 10.64 33.05 8.34
C TYR A 62 10.03 31.77 8.90
N LYS A 63 8.70 31.65 8.75
CA LYS A 63 7.97 30.43 9.12
C LYS A 63 8.44 29.22 8.31
N ALA A 64 8.63 29.36 6.99
CA ALA A 64 9.11 28.29 6.14
C ALA A 64 10.56 27.87 6.45
N ALA A 65 11.44 28.80 6.82
CA ALA A 65 12.82 28.48 7.22
C ALA A 65 12.88 27.78 8.58
N PHE A 66 12.10 28.25 9.56
CA PHE A 66 11.96 27.59 10.86
C PHE A 66 11.48 26.15 10.71
N LEU A 67 10.39 25.92 9.95
CA LEU A 67 9.83 24.59 9.74
C LEU A 67 10.84 23.66 9.08
N ARG A 68 11.51 24.11 8.01
CA ARG A 68 12.56 23.30 7.34
C ARG A 68 13.72 22.95 8.26
N ALA A 69 14.22 23.91 9.05
CA ALA A 69 15.32 23.67 9.98
C ALA A 69 14.91 22.73 11.12
N ARG A 70 13.68 22.88 11.63
CA ARG A 70 13.11 22.04 12.70
C ARG A 70 13.00 20.61 12.20
N ASP A 71 12.35 20.41 11.06
CA ASP A 71 12.10 19.09 10.50
C ASP A 71 13.41 18.36 10.17
N ARG A 72 14.40 19.07 9.60
CA ARG A 72 15.74 18.50 9.36
C ARG A 72 16.43 18.04 10.66
N ASN A 73 16.38 18.84 11.73
CA ASN A 73 17.01 18.46 13.00
C ASN A 73 16.29 17.28 13.65
N THR A 74 14.95 17.31 13.65
CA THR A 74 14.12 16.22 14.21
C THR A 74 14.40 14.91 13.48
N THR A 75 14.42 14.90 12.14
CA THR A 75 14.74 13.70 11.35
C THR A 75 16.13 13.15 11.70
N ARG A 76 17.15 14.01 11.79
CA ARG A 76 18.51 13.59 12.16
C ARG A 76 18.58 12.95 13.55
N LEU A 77 17.86 13.51 14.54
CA LEU A 77 17.80 12.97 15.89
C LEU A 77 17.06 11.63 15.96
N VAL A 78 15.99 11.48 15.17
CA VAL A 78 15.25 10.21 15.06
C VAL A 78 16.12 9.13 14.42
N GLU A 79 16.82 9.44 13.33
CA GLU A 79 17.76 8.51 12.70
C GLU A 79 18.94 8.15 13.60
N GLN A 80 19.40 9.07 14.44
CA GLN A 80 20.39 8.77 15.47
C GLN A 80 19.82 7.80 16.52
N ALA A 81 18.61 8.05 17.02
CA ALA A 81 17.96 7.18 18.00
C ALA A 81 17.74 5.75 17.45
N GLU A 82 17.35 5.62 16.19
CA GLU A 82 17.17 4.32 15.53
C GLU A 82 18.48 3.55 15.38
N ARG A 83 19.59 4.25 15.09
CA ARG A 83 20.93 3.63 15.08
C ARG A 83 21.36 3.18 16.47
N GLU A 84 21.16 4.02 17.47
CA GLU A 84 21.46 3.69 18.87
C GLU A 84 20.68 2.45 19.33
N LEU A 85 19.43 2.27 18.88
CA LEU A 85 18.65 1.04 19.12
C LEU A 85 19.20 -0.16 18.37
N ALA A 86 19.59 -0.01 17.11
CA ALA A 86 20.18 -1.08 16.32
C ALA A 86 21.50 -1.57 16.96
N ASP A 87 22.26 -0.65 17.57
CA ASP A 87 23.50 -0.95 18.30
C ASP A 87 23.24 -1.50 19.73
N GLY A 88 21.99 -1.64 20.15
CA GLY A 88 21.60 -2.17 21.47
C GLY A 88 21.65 -1.15 22.62
N HIS A 89 21.88 0.13 22.35
CA HIS A 89 21.99 1.19 23.35
C HIS A 89 20.65 1.89 23.61
N ALA A 90 19.71 1.18 24.25
CA ALA A 90 18.35 1.68 24.50
C ALA A 90 18.31 3.01 25.30
N ASP A 91 19.20 3.20 26.28
CA ASP A 91 19.24 4.43 27.09
C ASP A 91 19.68 5.68 26.32
N LEU A 92 20.54 5.51 25.31
CA LEU A 92 20.95 6.59 24.42
C LEU A 92 19.79 6.95 23.49
N ALA A 93 19.18 5.94 22.87
CA ALA A 93 18.04 6.12 21.97
C ALA A 93 16.87 6.85 22.65
N LEU A 94 16.58 6.51 23.90
CA LEU A 94 15.53 7.14 24.68
C LEU A 94 15.79 8.66 24.87
N ARG A 95 17.04 9.05 25.17
CA ARG A 95 17.44 10.45 25.25
C ARG A 95 17.31 11.16 23.90
N SER A 96 17.73 10.52 22.82
CA SER A 96 17.64 11.06 21.46
C SER A 96 16.17 11.29 21.02
N TYR A 97 15.27 10.33 21.29
CA TYR A 97 13.83 10.51 21.05
C TYR A 97 13.20 11.62 21.89
N ARG A 98 13.53 11.70 23.19
CA ARG A 98 13.05 12.80 24.05
C ARG A 98 13.53 14.16 23.57
N ARG A 99 14.77 14.25 23.08
CA ARG A 99 15.31 15.48 22.49
C ARG A 99 14.58 15.85 21.20
N ALA A 100 14.31 14.88 20.32
CA ALA A 100 13.51 15.10 19.11
C ALA A 100 12.11 15.63 19.44
N LEU A 101 11.43 15.04 20.42
CA LEU A 101 10.09 15.46 20.87
C LEU A 101 10.08 16.82 21.59
N SER A 102 11.20 17.23 22.20
CA SER A 102 11.32 18.57 22.78
C SER A 102 11.35 19.68 21.72
N ILE A 103 11.80 19.35 20.50
CA ILE A 103 11.90 20.27 19.36
C ILE A 103 10.62 20.22 18.51
N ASP A 104 10.13 19.01 18.22
CA ASP A 104 8.88 18.78 17.50
C ASP A 104 7.98 17.80 18.26
N PRO A 105 7.11 18.33 19.15
CA PRO A 105 6.21 17.50 19.92
C PRO A 105 5.24 16.69 19.05
N ALA A 106 4.95 17.13 17.82
CA ALA A 106 3.98 16.51 16.92
C ALA A 106 4.56 15.37 16.06
N ASN A 107 5.86 15.07 16.19
CA ASN A 107 6.50 14.04 15.39
C ASN A 107 6.06 12.63 15.80
N GLU A 108 5.18 12.02 14.99
CA GLU A 108 4.63 10.69 15.26
C GLU A 108 5.70 9.58 15.26
N ARG A 109 6.74 9.70 14.43
CA ARG A 109 7.83 8.70 14.36
C ARG A 109 8.64 8.69 15.67
N ALA A 110 8.99 9.85 16.19
CA ALA A 110 9.67 9.97 17.48
C ALA A 110 8.80 9.49 18.66
N ARG A 111 7.48 9.77 18.64
CA ARG A 111 6.53 9.27 19.66
C ARG A 111 6.38 7.76 19.62
N ALA A 112 6.27 7.18 18.42
CA ALA A 112 6.17 5.74 18.23
C ALA A 112 7.45 5.04 18.70
N GLY A 113 8.62 5.57 18.32
CA GLY A 113 9.92 5.08 18.76
C GLY A 113 10.07 5.12 20.28
N LEU A 114 9.77 6.26 20.93
CA LEU A 114 9.83 6.37 22.39
C LEU A 114 8.93 5.34 23.09
N ARG A 115 7.67 5.20 22.65
CA ARG A 115 6.73 4.21 23.21
C ARG A 115 7.23 2.78 23.03
N GLN A 116 7.87 2.48 21.91
CA GLN A 116 8.43 1.16 21.65
C GLN A 116 9.58 0.85 22.61
N VAL A 117 10.52 1.77 22.79
CA VAL A 117 11.65 1.59 23.71
C VAL A 117 11.18 1.45 25.16
N GLU A 118 10.22 2.27 25.59
CA GLU A 118 9.63 2.18 26.92
C GLU A 118 8.82 0.89 27.12
N ALA A 119 8.14 0.39 26.08
CA ALA A 119 7.46 -0.91 26.12
C ALA A 119 8.47 -2.05 26.22
N ASP A 120 9.52 -2.06 25.39
CA ASP A 120 10.56 -3.09 25.40
C ASP A 120 11.29 -3.14 26.75
N ALA A 121 11.57 -1.99 27.36
CA ALA A 121 12.15 -1.92 28.71
C ALA A 121 11.20 -2.51 29.78
N ARG A 122 9.90 -2.21 29.72
CA ARG A 122 8.90 -2.79 30.63
C ARG A 122 8.75 -4.29 30.42
N HIS A 123 8.76 -4.76 29.17
CA HIS A 123 8.68 -6.17 28.82
C HIS A 123 9.90 -6.93 29.33
N ALA A 124 11.09 -6.35 29.27
CA ALA A 124 12.31 -6.94 29.83
C ALA A 124 12.18 -7.18 31.35
N VAL A 125 11.69 -6.19 32.10
CA VAL A 125 11.45 -6.33 33.55
C VAL A 125 10.38 -7.39 33.83
N LEU A 126 9.26 -7.38 33.10
CA LEU A 126 8.21 -8.39 33.27
C LEU A 126 8.68 -9.81 32.91
N MET A 127 9.58 -9.95 31.93
CA MET A 127 10.21 -11.23 31.59
C MET A 127 11.12 -11.75 32.71
N GLU A 128 11.90 -10.86 33.33
CA GLU A 128 12.75 -11.21 34.47
C GLU A 128 11.89 -11.64 35.68
N GLU A 129 10.81 -10.90 35.97
CA GLU A 129 9.85 -11.29 37.00
C GLU A 129 9.15 -12.63 36.70
N ALA A 130 8.75 -12.85 35.45
CA ALA A 130 8.10 -14.09 35.02
C ALA A 130 9.03 -15.30 35.10
N THR A 131 10.31 -15.14 34.72
CA THR A 131 11.33 -16.19 34.84
C THR A 131 11.63 -16.51 36.30
N ALA A 132 11.80 -15.50 37.15
CA ALA A 132 11.98 -15.69 38.60
C ALA A 132 10.75 -16.38 39.25
N ALA A 133 9.53 -16.04 38.82
CA ALA A 133 8.30 -16.68 39.30
C ALA A 133 8.22 -18.15 38.87
N PHE A 134 8.58 -18.44 37.62
CA PHE A 134 8.65 -19.79 37.08
C PHE A 134 9.64 -20.67 37.85
N GLU A 135 10.84 -20.15 38.14
CA GLU A 135 11.86 -20.85 38.95
C GLU A 135 11.38 -21.15 40.37
N ARG A 136 10.58 -20.24 40.96
CA ARG A 136 9.93 -20.42 42.26
C ARG A 136 8.70 -21.33 42.24
N LYS A 137 8.34 -21.89 41.07
CA LYS A 137 7.13 -22.71 40.82
C LYS A 137 5.81 -21.96 41.07
N ASP A 138 5.83 -20.63 41.07
CA ASP A 138 4.63 -19.80 41.12
C ASP A 138 4.12 -19.55 39.69
N TYR A 139 3.46 -20.57 39.14
CA TYR A 139 3.05 -20.57 37.74
C TYR A 139 1.90 -19.61 37.44
N GLU A 140 1.05 -19.28 38.42
CA GLU A 140 -0.02 -18.30 38.25
C GLU A 140 0.55 -16.89 38.09
N LEU A 141 1.50 -16.51 38.94
CA LEU A 141 2.19 -15.22 38.81
C LEU A 141 2.97 -15.15 37.50
N ALA A 142 3.70 -16.21 37.13
CA ALA A 142 4.41 -16.29 35.85
C ALA A 142 3.44 -16.12 34.66
N ARG A 143 2.30 -16.81 34.68
CA ARG A 143 1.25 -16.72 33.65
C ARG A 143 0.69 -15.30 33.53
N GLN A 144 0.42 -14.63 34.65
CA GLN A 144 -0.11 -13.27 34.66
C GLN A 144 0.87 -12.28 34.00
N LYS A 145 2.16 -12.37 34.35
CA LYS A 145 3.21 -11.51 33.81
C LYS A 145 3.44 -11.76 32.31
N LEU A 146 3.43 -13.03 31.89
CA LEU A 146 3.56 -13.42 30.49
C LEU A 146 2.34 -13.02 29.64
N ALA A 147 1.13 -13.12 30.18
CA ALA A 147 -0.08 -12.68 29.51
C ALA A 147 -0.07 -11.16 29.27
N ALA A 148 0.45 -10.36 30.22
CA ALA A 148 0.61 -8.92 30.04
C ALA A 148 1.54 -8.59 28.85
N ILE A 149 2.67 -9.30 28.72
CA ILE A 149 3.60 -9.14 27.60
C ILE A 149 2.93 -9.55 26.28
N LEU A 150 2.28 -10.72 26.23
CA LEU A 150 1.67 -11.25 25.01
C LEU A 150 0.43 -10.47 24.56
N THR A 151 -0.23 -9.74 25.46
CA THR A 151 -1.34 -8.83 25.12
C THR A 151 -0.83 -7.61 24.34
N GLU A 152 0.32 -7.05 24.73
CA GLU A 152 0.93 -5.91 24.02
C GLU A 152 1.73 -6.35 22.79
N ARG A 153 2.46 -7.47 22.86
CA ARG A 153 3.31 -7.99 21.78
C ARG A 153 3.10 -9.50 21.56
N PRO A 154 2.07 -9.89 20.77
CA PRO A 154 1.75 -11.32 20.53
C PRO A 154 2.89 -12.14 19.91
N GLY A 155 3.81 -11.49 19.19
CA GLY A 155 4.97 -12.10 18.53
C GLY A 155 6.24 -12.21 19.39
N HIS A 156 6.19 -11.93 20.70
CA HIS A 156 7.38 -12.02 21.56
C HIS A 156 7.75 -13.49 21.86
N GLU A 157 8.64 -14.07 21.05
CA GLU A 157 9.01 -15.49 21.12
C GLU A 157 9.44 -15.99 22.52
N PRO A 158 10.33 -15.29 23.27
CA PRO A 158 10.73 -15.75 24.60
C PRO A 158 9.56 -15.87 25.58
N ALA A 159 8.62 -14.92 25.53
CA ALA A 159 7.43 -14.96 26.39
C ALA A 159 6.50 -16.09 25.99
N ARG A 160 6.38 -16.37 24.69
CA ARG A 160 5.52 -17.43 24.16
C ARG A 160 6.04 -18.82 24.51
N LEU A 161 7.36 -19.02 24.43
CA LEU A 161 8.01 -20.26 24.85
C LEU A 161 7.85 -20.49 26.36
N LEU A 162 8.09 -19.46 27.18
CA LEU A 162 7.90 -19.60 28.63
C LEU A 162 6.42 -19.80 28.99
N MET A 163 5.50 -19.15 28.30
CA MET A 163 4.06 -19.33 28.47
C MET A 163 3.64 -20.75 28.10
N ALA A 164 4.19 -21.33 27.03
CA ALA A 164 3.95 -22.71 26.66
C ALA A 164 4.42 -23.68 27.76
N GLN A 165 5.59 -23.44 28.34
CA GLN A 165 6.10 -24.24 29.47
C GLN A 165 5.23 -24.08 30.72
N VAL A 166 4.80 -22.85 31.04
CA VAL A 166 3.87 -22.57 32.14
C VAL A 166 2.55 -23.31 31.93
N VAL A 167 1.98 -23.25 30.73
CA VAL A 167 0.75 -23.96 30.36
C VAL A 167 0.95 -25.47 30.41
N GLU A 168 2.09 -26.02 30.00
CA GLU A 168 2.38 -27.45 30.11
C GLU A 168 2.43 -27.91 31.58
N LYS A 169 3.01 -27.09 32.47
CA LYS A 169 3.12 -27.39 33.91
C LYS A 169 1.83 -27.14 34.70
N THR A 170 0.98 -26.23 34.22
CA THR A 170 -0.30 -25.85 34.86
C THR A 170 -1.53 -26.42 34.20
N ALA A 171 -1.41 -26.97 32.99
CA ALA A 171 -2.44 -27.78 32.40
C ALA A 171 -2.72 -28.88 33.41
N ALA A 172 -3.89 -28.76 34.05
CA ALA A 172 -4.51 -29.92 34.65
C ALA A 172 -4.42 -31.01 33.58
N PRO A 173 -3.85 -32.20 33.86
CA PRO A 173 -3.88 -33.29 32.91
C PRO A 173 -5.35 -33.38 32.49
N ALA A 174 -5.62 -33.03 31.22
CA ALA A 174 -6.97 -32.82 30.73
C ALA A 174 -7.73 -34.04 31.13
N ALA A 175 -8.63 -33.93 32.14
CA ALA A 175 -9.05 -35.05 32.98
C ALA A 175 -9.17 -36.27 32.07
N ASP A 176 -8.12 -37.12 32.08
CA ASP A 176 -8.01 -38.19 31.10
C ASP A 176 -9.19 -39.04 31.53
N THR A 177 -10.29 -38.94 30.78
CA THR A 177 -11.42 -39.83 30.95
C THR A 177 -10.79 -41.21 30.98
N GLY A 178 -11.22 -42.13 31.85
CA GLY A 178 -10.60 -43.46 31.94
C GLY A 178 -10.33 -44.08 30.55
N LEU A 179 -11.23 -43.78 29.60
CA LEU A 179 -11.13 -43.95 28.16
C LEU A 179 -9.82 -43.47 27.48
N ALA A 180 -9.42 -42.21 27.67
CA ALA A 180 -8.23 -41.63 27.03
C ALA A 180 -6.93 -42.23 27.57
N ALA A 181 -6.88 -42.57 28.85
CA ALA A 181 -5.76 -43.32 29.43
C ALA A 181 -5.75 -44.78 28.95
N ALA A 182 -6.92 -45.43 28.90
CA ALA A 182 -7.06 -46.81 28.42
C ALA A 182 -6.67 -46.96 26.93
N PHE A 183 -7.01 -45.98 26.10
CA PHE A 183 -6.68 -45.96 24.69
C PHE A 183 -5.19 -45.83 24.39
N LYS A 184 -4.42 -45.15 25.25
CA LYS A 184 -2.96 -44.96 25.12
C LYS A 184 -2.14 -46.17 25.58
N LEU A 185 -2.74 -47.16 26.25
CA LEU A 185 -2.04 -48.35 26.73
C LEU A 185 -1.40 -49.13 25.56
N PRO A 186 -0.12 -49.51 25.64
CA PRO A 186 0.50 -50.35 24.63
C PRO A 186 0.00 -51.79 24.75
N ILE A 187 -0.30 -52.40 23.61
CA ILE A 187 -0.78 -53.78 23.50
C ILE A 187 -0.09 -54.50 22.32
N ASN A 188 0.28 -55.75 22.57
CA ASN A 188 0.77 -56.68 21.56
C ASN A 188 -0.29 -57.77 21.40
N ILE A 189 -0.91 -57.86 20.22
CA ILE A 189 -1.92 -58.87 19.92
C ILE A 189 -1.58 -59.60 18.62
N GLU A 190 -1.64 -60.93 18.68
CA GLU A 190 -1.50 -61.83 17.54
C GLU A 190 -2.66 -62.82 17.59
N PHE A 191 -3.64 -62.61 16.73
CA PHE A 191 -4.79 -63.50 16.58
C PHE A 191 -4.88 -63.97 15.13
N ARG A 192 -5.01 -65.28 14.96
CA ARG A 192 -5.26 -65.95 13.69
C ARG A 192 -6.62 -66.61 13.79
N ASP A 193 -7.55 -66.22 12.93
CA ASP A 193 -8.87 -66.85 12.84
C ASP A 193 -9.62 -66.89 14.19
N ALA A 194 -9.58 -65.81 14.97
CA ALA A 194 -10.26 -65.70 16.26
C ALA A 194 -11.65 -65.07 16.08
N SER A 195 -12.62 -65.40 16.95
CA SER A 195 -13.93 -64.72 16.88
C SER A 195 -13.82 -63.27 17.35
N LEU A 196 -14.57 -62.38 16.72
CA LEU A 196 -14.55 -60.95 17.02
C LEU A 196 -14.81 -60.69 18.51
N LYS A 197 -15.76 -61.41 19.11
CA LYS A 197 -16.07 -61.33 20.54
C LYS A 197 -14.87 -61.66 21.42
N GLN A 198 -14.12 -62.72 21.11
CA GLN A 198 -12.93 -63.12 21.88
C GLN A 198 -11.82 -62.06 21.81
N VAL A 199 -11.61 -61.48 20.63
CA VAL A 199 -10.58 -60.45 20.45
C VAL A 199 -10.91 -59.20 21.27
N PHE A 200 -12.16 -58.72 21.22
CA PHE A 200 -12.61 -57.59 22.05
C PHE A 200 -12.60 -57.89 23.55
N GLU A 201 -12.88 -59.13 23.95
CA GLU A 201 -12.79 -59.54 25.36
C GLU A 201 -11.36 -59.48 25.89
N VAL A 202 -10.37 -59.87 25.08
CA VAL A 202 -8.95 -59.74 25.45
C VAL A 202 -8.54 -58.27 25.54
N ILE A 203 -8.97 -57.44 24.60
CA ILE A 203 -8.73 -55.99 24.64
C ILE A 203 -9.40 -55.36 25.87
N SER A 204 -10.62 -55.77 26.20
CA SER A 204 -11.37 -55.33 27.38
C SER A 204 -10.63 -55.67 28.67
N ARG A 205 -10.20 -56.93 28.84
CA ARG A 205 -9.45 -57.37 30.04
C ARG A 205 -8.13 -56.62 30.22
N ARG A 206 -7.48 -56.20 29.13
CA ARG A 206 -6.20 -55.49 29.17
C ARG A 206 -6.35 -53.99 29.38
N SER A 207 -7.33 -53.36 28.72
CA SER A 207 -7.53 -51.90 28.73
C SER A 207 -8.49 -51.42 29.83
N GLY A 208 -9.30 -52.32 30.38
CA GLY A 208 -10.39 -51.99 31.29
C GLY A 208 -11.67 -51.54 30.57
N LEU A 209 -11.67 -51.36 29.25
CA LEU A 209 -12.80 -50.89 28.46
C LEU A 209 -13.91 -51.95 28.34
N ASN A 210 -15.16 -51.53 28.41
CA ASN A 210 -16.34 -52.35 28.16
C ASN A 210 -16.81 -52.16 26.71
N PHE A 211 -16.99 -53.26 25.98
CA PHE A 211 -17.53 -53.22 24.61
C PHE A 211 -18.95 -53.78 24.60
N LEU A 212 -19.91 -52.98 24.11
CA LEU A 212 -21.28 -53.39 23.84
C LEU A 212 -21.44 -53.59 22.34
N PHE A 213 -22.11 -54.65 21.91
CA PHE A 213 -22.36 -54.92 20.49
C PHE A 213 -23.83 -54.70 20.17
N ASP A 214 -24.11 -53.98 19.09
CA ASP A 214 -25.45 -53.90 18.53
C ASP A 214 -25.93 -55.27 18.03
N LYS A 215 -27.24 -55.49 18.01
CA LYS A 215 -27.87 -56.78 17.63
C LYS A 215 -27.50 -57.24 16.22
N ASP A 216 -27.15 -56.30 15.34
CA ASP A 216 -26.85 -56.56 13.94
C ASP A 216 -25.35 -56.85 13.71
N VAL A 217 -24.52 -56.86 14.77
CA VAL A 217 -23.10 -57.21 14.70
C VAL A 217 -22.91 -58.73 14.75
N LYS A 218 -22.23 -59.28 13.74
CA LYS A 218 -21.85 -60.70 13.69
C LYS A 218 -20.68 -61.00 14.62
N THR A 219 -20.98 -61.23 15.90
CA THR A 219 -19.97 -61.47 16.94
C THR A 219 -19.12 -62.73 16.75
N ASP A 220 -19.64 -63.73 16.01
CA ASP A 220 -18.94 -64.97 15.65
C ASP A 220 -18.04 -64.83 14.40
N GLN A 221 -18.01 -63.66 13.76
CA GLN A 221 -17.16 -63.44 12.60
C GLN A 221 -15.69 -63.62 12.97
N ARG A 222 -14.99 -64.40 12.15
CA ARG A 222 -13.56 -64.69 12.32
C ARG A 222 -12.73 -63.53 11.79
N THR A 223 -11.79 -63.05 12.60
CA THR A 223 -10.87 -61.96 12.23
C THR A 223 -9.43 -62.34 12.57
N SER A 224 -8.49 -61.81 11.79
CA SER A 224 -7.05 -62.00 12.01
C SER A 224 -6.39 -60.64 12.16
N ILE A 225 -5.69 -60.43 13.28
CA ILE A 225 -5.03 -59.17 13.59
C ILE A 225 -3.63 -59.42 14.16
N PHE A 226 -2.66 -58.69 13.64
CA PHE A 226 -1.26 -58.78 14.04
C PHE A 226 -0.75 -57.37 14.31
N LEU A 227 -0.68 -56.99 15.59
CA LEU A 227 -0.20 -55.68 16.02
C LEU A 227 0.90 -55.83 17.06
N LYS A 228 2.05 -55.23 16.78
CA LYS A 228 3.22 -55.16 17.67
C LYS A 228 3.50 -53.70 17.99
N ASN A 229 3.75 -53.39 19.25
CA ASN A 229 3.99 -52.02 19.77
C ASN A 229 2.90 -51.03 19.35
N SER A 230 1.65 -51.47 19.39
CA SER A 230 0.48 -50.65 19.03
C SER A 230 -0.23 -50.16 20.29
N THR A 231 -1.03 -49.10 20.17
CA THR A 231 -1.93 -48.67 21.23
C THR A 231 -3.25 -49.45 21.17
N VAL A 232 -3.99 -49.50 22.28
CA VAL A 232 -5.35 -50.05 22.34
C VAL A 232 -6.27 -49.32 21.35
N GLU A 233 -6.15 -48.00 21.23
CA GLU A 233 -6.90 -47.20 20.25
C GLU A 233 -6.68 -47.68 18.82
N ALA A 234 -5.42 -47.91 18.43
CA ALA A 234 -5.08 -48.42 17.12
C ALA A 234 -5.60 -49.84 16.90
N ALA A 235 -5.51 -50.71 17.90
CA ALA A 235 -6.05 -52.07 17.82
C ALA A 235 -7.56 -52.09 17.59
N VAL A 236 -8.31 -51.30 18.35
CA VAL A 236 -9.76 -51.15 18.17
C VAL A 236 -10.06 -50.54 16.80
N TYR A 237 -9.37 -49.47 16.40
CA TYR A 237 -9.56 -48.83 15.09
C TYR A 237 -9.37 -49.82 13.92
N TYR A 238 -8.27 -50.59 13.91
CA TYR A 238 -8.02 -51.55 12.82
C TYR A 238 -9.02 -52.70 12.79
N LEU A 239 -9.49 -53.17 13.97
CA LEU A 239 -10.55 -54.19 14.04
C LEU A 239 -11.87 -53.68 13.48
N LEU A 240 -12.25 -52.45 13.80
CA LEU A 240 -13.46 -51.82 13.29
C LEU A 240 -13.39 -51.66 11.77
N VAL A 241 -12.29 -51.10 11.25
CA VAL A 241 -12.09 -50.91 9.81
C VAL A 241 -12.08 -52.23 9.05
N SER A 242 -11.38 -53.26 9.55
CA SER A 242 -11.30 -54.57 8.88
C SER A 242 -12.64 -55.31 8.81
N ASN A 243 -13.55 -55.06 9.74
CA ASN A 243 -14.84 -55.75 9.83
C ASN A 243 -16.03 -54.87 9.42
N GLN A 244 -15.79 -53.68 8.83
CA GLN A 244 -16.83 -52.71 8.46
C GLN A 244 -17.74 -52.33 9.64
N LEU A 245 -17.15 -52.16 10.81
CA LEU A 245 -17.82 -51.73 12.03
C LEU A 245 -17.45 -50.29 12.36
N GLU A 246 -18.27 -49.65 13.16
CA GLU A 246 -18.08 -48.31 13.69
C GLU A 246 -18.31 -48.35 15.21
N GLN A 247 -17.84 -47.33 15.93
CA GLN A 247 -18.04 -47.23 17.38
C GLN A 247 -18.66 -45.90 17.80
N GLN A 248 -19.42 -45.94 18.88
CA GLN A 248 -19.86 -44.78 19.64
C GLN A 248 -19.34 -44.90 21.08
N VAL A 249 -18.75 -43.83 21.60
CA VAL A 249 -18.36 -43.76 23.02
C VAL A 249 -19.60 -43.41 23.80
N MET A 250 -20.08 -44.31 24.68
CA MET A 250 -21.26 -44.05 25.50
C MET A 250 -20.88 -43.36 26.81
N ASP A 251 -19.85 -43.89 27.48
CA ASP A 251 -19.38 -43.41 28.78
C ASP A 251 -17.85 -43.48 28.85
N GLY A 252 -17.27 -42.96 29.94
CA GLY A 252 -15.81 -42.93 30.16
C GLY A 252 -15.10 -44.29 30.20
N ASN A 253 -15.82 -45.42 30.12
CA ASN A 253 -15.25 -46.76 30.02
C ASN A 253 -16.03 -47.72 29.10
N THR A 254 -17.10 -47.25 28.42
CA THR A 254 -18.00 -48.14 27.66
C THR A 254 -18.14 -47.65 26.21
N ILE A 255 -17.96 -48.57 25.27
CA ILE A 255 -17.97 -48.31 23.83
C ILE A 255 -19.01 -49.22 23.17
N LEU A 256 -19.96 -48.64 22.44
CA LEU A 256 -20.90 -49.36 21.59
C LEU A 256 -20.29 -49.58 20.21
N VAL A 257 -20.29 -50.82 19.74
CA VAL A 257 -19.83 -51.23 18.41
C VAL A 257 -21.04 -51.62 17.56
N TYR A 258 -21.16 -51.04 16.37
CA TYR A 258 -22.28 -51.27 15.45
C TYR A 258 -21.81 -51.38 13.99
N PRO A 259 -22.61 -51.96 13.06
CA PRO A 259 -22.22 -52.06 11.66
C PRO A 259 -22.15 -50.69 10.98
N ASN A 260 -21.13 -50.46 10.13
CA ASN A 260 -20.98 -49.22 9.37
C ASN A 260 -21.92 -49.18 8.16
N VAL A 261 -23.22 -49.10 8.44
CA VAL A 261 -24.31 -48.94 7.46
C VAL A 261 -25.01 -47.61 7.68
N ALA A 262 -25.42 -46.94 6.60
CA ALA A 262 -25.97 -45.59 6.65
C ALA A 262 -27.15 -45.42 7.63
N GLY A 263 -27.98 -46.46 7.78
CA GLY A 263 -29.09 -46.45 8.74
C GLY A 263 -28.63 -46.39 10.21
N LYS A 264 -27.62 -47.20 10.57
CA LYS A 264 -27.10 -47.30 11.93
C LYS A 264 -26.17 -46.15 12.29
N VAL A 265 -25.38 -45.67 11.31
CA VAL A 265 -24.60 -44.45 11.48
C VAL A 265 -25.53 -43.28 11.80
N LYS A 266 -26.68 -43.13 11.10
CA LYS A 266 -27.64 -42.08 11.43
C LYS A 266 -28.29 -42.21 12.82
N GLU A 267 -28.42 -43.44 13.33
CA GLU A 267 -29.05 -43.74 14.62
C GLU A 267 -28.09 -43.53 15.80
N TYR A 268 -26.83 -43.98 15.68
CA TYR A 268 -25.84 -43.98 16.76
C TYR A 268 -24.78 -42.87 16.67
N GLN A 269 -24.61 -42.22 15.51
CA GLN A 269 -23.62 -41.15 15.39
C GLN A 269 -24.07 -39.92 16.18
N GLU A 270 -23.26 -39.52 17.15
CA GLU A 270 -23.50 -38.30 17.87
C GLU A 270 -23.32 -37.09 16.96
N MET A 271 -24.35 -36.24 16.94
CA MET A 271 -24.33 -34.98 16.24
C MET A 271 -24.12 -33.87 17.27
N ALA A 272 -23.09 -33.08 17.07
CA ALA A 272 -22.88 -31.85 17.81
C ALA A 272 -23.25 -30.66 16.93
N VAL A 273 -23.61 -29.55 17.58
CA VAL A 273 -23.85 -28.27 16.90
C VAL A 273 -22.75 -27.31 17.35
N LYS A 274 -22.08 -26.67 16.40
CA LYS A 274 -21.13 -25.59 16.67
C LYS A 274 -21.45 -24.37 15.83
N THR A 275 -21.53 -23.23 16.50
CA THR A 275 -21.66 -21.93 15.87
C THR A 275 -20.28 -21.30 15.71
N PHE A 276 -19.97 -20.86 14.50
CA PHE A 276 -18.76 -20.12 14.16
C PHE A 276 -19.10 -18.66 13.93
N PHE A 277 -18.52 -17.78 14.73
CA PHE A 277 -18.58 -16.33 14.53
C PHE A 277 -17.40 -15.91 13.67
N LEU A 278 -17.66 -15.20 12.57
CA LEU A 278 -16.64 -14.81 11.60
C LEU A 278 -16.37 -13.31 11.72
N ALA A 279 -15.09 -12.95 11.85
CA ALA A 279 -14.67 -11.56 12.01
C ALA A 279 -14.28 -10.89 10.68
N ASN A 280 -13.69 -11.65 9.76
CA ASN A 280 -13.09 -11.15 8.53
C ASN A 280 -13.68 -11.83 7.28
N ALA A 281 -13.98 -13.13 7.36
CA ALA A 281 -14.53 -13.89 6.25
C ALA A 281 -16.05 -13.77 6.13
N ASP A 282 -16.54 -13.90 4.89
CA ASP A 282 -17.97 -13.94 4.59
C ASP A 282 -18.58 -15.32 4.91
N ALA A 283 -19.67 -15.33 5.68
CA ALA A 283 -20.33 -16.54 6.15
C ALA A 283 -20.83 -17.46 5.02
N LYS A 284 -21.25 -16.90 3.88
CA LYS A 284 -21.73 -17.68 2.74
C LYS A 284 -20.57 -18.42 2.06
N ASN A 285 -19.43 -17.75 1.91
CA ASN A 285 -18.22 -18.37 1.37
C ASN A 285 -17.69 -19.48 2.29
N VAL A 286 -17.63 -19.24 3.60
CA VAL A 286 -17.21 -20.25 4.58
C VAL A 286 -18.16 -21.45 4.56
N ALA A 287 -19.48 -21.22 4.56
CA ALA A 287 -20.45 -22.30 4.53
C ALA A 287 -20.38 -23.14 3.24
N ASN A 288 -20.12 -22.52 2.09
CA ASN A 288 -19.89 -23.24 0.83
C ASN A 288 -18.63 -24.13 0.90
N THR A 289 -17.55 -23.63 1.50
CA THR A 289 -16.33 -24.42 1.73
C THR A 289 -16.61 -25.61 2.66
N LEU A 290 -17.36 -25.40 3.75
CA LEU A 290 -17.72 -26.48 4.68
C LEU A 290 -18.63 -27.53 4.00
N LYS A 291 -19.63 -27.11 3.22
CA LYS A 291 -20.51 -28.02 2.46
C LYS A 291 -19.75 -28.86 1.42
N THR A 292 -18.78 -28.26 0.72
CA THR A 292 -18.05 -28.94 -0.35
C THR A 292 -16.96 -29.88 0.16
N ILE A 293 -16.16 -29.44 1.15
CA ILE A 293 -15.03 -30.23 1.67
C ILE A 293 -15.50 -31.30 2.64
N LEU A 294 -16.37 -30.95 3.60
CA LEU A 294 -16.81 -31.87 4.65
C LEU A 294 -18.05 -32.69 4.26
N LYS A 295 -18.65 -32.40 3.09
CA LYS A 295 -19.93 -32.99 2.63
C LYS A 295 -21.06 -32.86 3.67
N SER A 296 -20.96 -31.87 4.56
CA SER A 296 -21.94 -31.61 5.63
C SER A 296 -23.26 -31.11 5.06
N ARG A 297 -24.37 -31.74 5.45
CA ARG A 297 -25.72 -31.39 4.96
C ARG A 297 -26.34 -30.24 5.74
N ASP A 298 -26.11 -30.21 7.05
CA ASP A 298 -26.76 -29.30 7.99
C ASP A 298 -25.87 -28.09 8.29
N VAL A 299 -25.72 -27.21 7.30
CA VAL A 299 -24.98 -25.94 7.42
C VAL A 299 -25.94 -24.78 7.17
N VAL A 300 -26.15 -23.95 8.20
CA VAL A 300 -27.02 -22.78 8.16
C VAL A 300 -26.17 -21.51 8.27
N VAL A 301 -26.50 -20.51 7.47
CA VAL A 301 -25.83 -19.21 7.44
C VAL A 301 -26.79 -18.16 7.96
N ASP A 302 -26.31 -17.33 8.88
CA ASP A 302 -26.96 -16.08 9.25
C ASP A 302 -26.12 -14.92 8.75
N GLU A 303 -26.59 -14.27 7.69
CA GLU A 303 -25.92 -13.13 7.05
C GLU A 303 -25.98 -11.87 7.92
N LYS A 304 -26.99 -11.71 8.79
CA LYS A 304 -27.13 -10.51 9.63
C LYS A 304 -26.09 -10.46 10.74
N LEU A 305 -25.77 -11.64 11.30
CA LEU A 305 -24.78 -11.78 12.39
C LEU A 305 -23.43 -12.30 11.90
N ASN A 306 -23.24 -12.48 10.59
CA ASN A 306 -22.06 -13.08 9.95
C ASN A 306 -21.57 -14.34 10.68
N LEU A 307 -22.47 -15.32 10.88
CA LEU A 307 -22.17 -16.58 11.56
C LEU A 307 -22.61 -17.79 10.75
N VAL A 308 -21.92 -18.91 10.98
CA VAL A 308 -22.20 -20.21 10.38
C VAL A 308 -22.49 -21.22 11.47
N ILE A 309 -23.67 -21.84 11.42
CA ILE A 309 -24.07 -22.90 12.32
C ILE A 309 -23.87 -24.24 11.59
N LEU A 310 -23.00 -25.08 12.14
CA LEU A 310 -22.71 -26.42 11.63
C LEU A 310 -23.25 -27.46 12.61
N ARG A 311 -24.08 -28.38 12.11
CA ARG A 311 -24.47 -29.59 12.83
C ARG A 311 -23.81 -30.81 12.18
N ASP A 312 -22.87 -31.44 12.87
CA ASP A 312 -22.15 -32.61 12.35
C ASP A 312 -21.51 -33.41 13.51
N SER A 313 -20.84 -34.51 13.19
CA SER A 313 -20.08 -35.28 14.16
C SER A 313 -18.95 -34.46 14.82
N PRO A 314 -18.60 -34.73 16.09
CA PRO A 314 -17.57 -33.98 16.81
C PRO A 314 -16.20 -33.92 16.11
N GLU A 315 -15.87 -34.95 15.32
CA GLU A 315 -14.63 -35.02 14.55
C GLU A 315 -14.65 -34.05 13.35
N VAL A 316 -15.76 -34.03 12.61
CA VAL A 316 -15.97 -33.07 11.51
C VAL A 316 -15.97 -31.64 12.03
N ILE A 317 -16.56 -31.38 13.19
CA ILE A 317 -16.53 -30.05 13.83
C ILE A 317 -15.10 -29.61 14.17
N LYS A 318 -14.22 -30.52 14.61
CA LYS A 318 -12.80 -30.21 14.86
C LYS A 318 -12.09 -29.81 13.56
N LEU A 319 -12.36 -30.51 12.46
CA LEU A 319 -11.82 -30.18 11.14
C LEU A 319 -12.39 -28.83 10.63
N ALA A 320 -13.69 -28.63 10.74
CA ALA A 320 -14.36 -27.37 10.42
C ALA A 320 -13.76 -26.20 11.20
N THR A 321 -13.47 -26.38 12.49
CA THR A 321 -12.84 -25.35 13.32
C THR A 321 -11.48 -24.93 12.77
N ARG A 322 -10.67 -25.89 12.29
CA ARG A 322 -9.37 -25.59 11.67
C ARG A 322 -9.53 -24.89 10.32
N LEU A 323 -10.47 -25.36 9.49
CA LEU A 323 -10.75 -24.75 8.19
C LEU A 323 -11.24 -23.30 8.34
N VAL A 324 -12.16 -23.05 9.27
CA VAL A 324 -12.64 -21.70 9.59
C VAL A 324 -11.49 -20.83 10.07
N ALA A 325 -10.63 -21.33 10.96
CA ALA A 325 -9.48 -20.56 11.46
C ALA A 325 -8.46 -20.20 10.35
N LEU A 326 -8.33 -21.04 9.31
CA LEU A 326 -7.48 -20.75 8.15
C LEU A 326 -8.11 -19.75 7.17
N GLN A 327 -9.45 -19.67 7.14
CA GLN A 327 -10.18 -18.82 6.22
C GLN A 327 -10.56 -17.46 6.81
N ASP A 328 -10.83 -17.37 8.12
CA ASP A 328 -11.21 -16.15 8.84
C ASP A 328 -10.00 -15.27 9.20
N VAL A 329 -9.15 -15.03 8.20
CA VAL A 329 -7.98 -14.15 8.32
C VAL A 329 -8.32 -12.76 7.81
N ALA A 330 -7.75 -11.73 8.44
CA ALA A 330 -7.95 -10.36 8.01
C ALA A 330 -7.41 -10.14 6.59
N GLU A 331 -8.16 -9.38 5.80
CA GLU A 331 -7.76 -9.07 4.43
C GLU A 331 -6.53 -8.14 4.40
N PRO A 332 -5.63 -8.31 3.41
CA PRO A 332 -4.52 -7.37 3.21
C PRO A 332 -5.01 -5.99 2.81
N GLU A 333 -4.27 -4.98 3.24
CA GLU A 333 -4.56 -3.58 2.95
C GLU A 333 -3.27 -2.82 2.71
N VAL A 334 -3.32 -1.87 1.76
CA VAL A 334 -2.21 -1.01 1.39
C VAL A 334 -2.63 0.44 1.47
N MET A 335 -1.75 1.27 2.03
CA MET A 335 -1.82 2.73 1.94
C MET A 335 -1.02 3.14 0.71
N LEU A 336 -1.60 4.00 -0.12
CA LEU A 336 -0.99 4.47 -1.34
C LEU A 336 -0.76 5.96 -1.21
N ASP A 337 0.50 6.34 -1.28
CA ASP A 337 0.94 7.72 -1.27
C ASP A 337 1.29 8.09 -2.71
N VAL A 338 0.52 9.02 -3.28
CA VAL A 338 0.82 9.56 -4.62
C VAL A 338 1.39 10.95 -4.43
N GLU A 339 2.44 11.28 -5.16
CA GLU A 339 3.08 12.59 -5.11
C GLU A 339 3.12 13.20 -6.52
N ILE A 340 2.67 14.45 -6.60
CA ILE A 340 2.57 15.22 -7.84
C ILE A 340 3.30 16.53 -7.61
N LEU A 341 4.36 16.74 -8.37
CA LEU A 341 5.13 17.97 -8.36
C LEU A 341 5.05 18.63 -9.73
N GLU A 342 4.51 19.85 -9.80
CA GLU A 342 4.52 20.69 -11.00
C GLU A 342 5.28 22.00 -10.72
N ILE A 343 6.33 22.24 -11.50
CA ILE A 343 7.13 23.46 -11.46
C ILE A 343 6.87 24.21 -12.76
N LYS A 344 6.33 25.42 -12.67
CA LYS A 344 6.11 26.31 -13.82
C LYS A 344 6.93 27.58 -13.65
N ARG A 345 7.71 27.91 -14.67
CA ARG A 345 8.50 29.15 -14.76
C ARG A 345 8.17 29.86 -16.06
N SER A 346 7.65 31.09 -15.96
CA SER A 346 7.43 31.99 -17.09
C SER A 346 8.37 33.18 -17.01
N ARG A 347 8.92 33.58 -18.16
CA ARG A 347 9.73 34.79 -18.29
C ARG A 347 9.29 35.53 -19.53
N LEU A 348 8.94 36.79 -19.36
CA LEU A 348 8.58 37.70 -20.43
C LEU A 348 9.50 38.91 -20.39
N MET A 349 10.13 39.23 -21.51
CA MET A 349 10.94 40.43 -21.70
C MET A 349 10.42 41.17 -22.92
N ASP A 350 9.91 42.38 -22.71
CA ASP A 350 9.42 43.28 -23.75
C ASP A 350 10.24 44.56 -23.70
N LEU A 351 11.18 44.71 -24.64
CA LEU A 351 12.14 45.80 -24.65
C LEU A 351 12.27 46.38 -26.06
N GLY A 352 12.13 47.70 -26.18
CA GLY A 352 12.47 48.46 -27.37
C GLY A 352 11.51 49.61 -27.67
N ILE A 353 11.66 50.18 -28.86
CA ILE A 353 10.86 51.31 -29.33
C ILE A 353 9.80 50.78 -30.30
N ALA A 354 8.53 50.97 -29.98
CA ALA A 354 7.41 50.64 -30.84
C ALA A 354 7.23 51.75 -31.89
N TRP A 355 7.68 51.47 -33.11
CA TRP A 355 7.50 52.33 -34.26
C TRP A 355 6.09 52.15 -34.86
N PRO A 356 5.49 53.22 -35.42
CA PRO A 356 4.16 53.13 -36.02
C PRO A 356 4.15 52.16 -37.20
N ALA A 357 3.20 51.22 -37.21
CA ALA A 357 3.07 50.20 -38.25
C ALA A 357 2.61 50.78 -39.60
N SER A 358 1.95 51.94 -39.57
CA SER A 358 1.55 52.69 -40.76
C SER A 358 1.57 54.20 -40.46
N VAL A 359 1.92 54.97 -41.48
CA VAL A 359 1.82 56.43 -41.47
C VAL A 359 0.74 56.83 -42.46
N GLY A 360 -0.29 57.53 -41.96
CA GLY A 360 -1.42 57.95 -42.78
C GLY A 360 -1.16 59.31 -43.41
N PHE A 361 -1.28 59.41 -44.74
CA PHE A 361 -1.31 60.68 -45.45
C PHE A 361 -2.72 60.93 -45.95
N ALA A 362 -3.34 62.01 -45.50
CA ALA A 362 -4.68 62.38 -45.94
C ALA A 362 -4.74 63.89 -46.20
N PRO A 363 -5.43 64.35 -47.25
CA PRO A 363 -5.66 65.79 -47.44
C PRO A 363 -6.36 66.38 -46.22
N LEU A 364 -5.82 67.46 -45.68
CA LEU A 364 -6.50 68.28 -44.67
C LEU A 364 -7.75 68.85 -45.30
N LYS A 365 -8.88 68.70 -44.60
CA LYS A 365 -10.09 69.44 -44.94
C LYS A 365 -9.81 70.92 -44.68
N THR A 366 -10.06 71.76 -45.67
CA THR A 366 -9.93 73.21 -45.55
C THR A 366 -11.00 73.83 -44.66
N ASP A 367 -12.09 73.11 -44.39
CA ASP A 367 -13.14 73.46 -43.42
C ASP A 367 -13.60 72.26 -42.60
N SER A 368 -13.87 72.49 -41.31
CA SER A 368 -14.31 71.52 -40.32
C SER A 368 -15.65 70.87 -40.68
N GLY A 369 -15.63 69.89 -41.59
CA GLY A 369 -16.79 69.05 -41.96
C GLY A 369 -17.03 68.83 -43.46
N GLY A 370 -16.34 69.55 -44.35
CA GLY A 370 -16.56 69.46 -45.80
C GLY A 370 -16.12 68.13 -46.46
N ALA A 371 -16.76 67.76 -47.57
CA ALA A 371 -16.33 66.68 -48.45
C ALA A 371 -15.09 67.08 -49.27
N ILE A 372 -14.17 66.15 -49.51
CA ILE A 372 -12.97 66.39 -50.34
C ILE A 372 -13.42 66.59 -51.79
N THR A 373 -13.14 67.74 -52.38
CA THR A 373 -13.51 68.06 -53.77
C THR A 373 -12.35 67.79 -54.73
N ILE A 374 -12.64 67.61 -56.02
CA ILE A 374 -11.61 67.40 -57.06
C ILE A 374 -10.62 68.58 -57.12
N ASP A 375 -11.09 69.79 -56.80
CA ASP A 375 -10.23 70.98 -56.74
C ASP A 375 -9.22 70.91 -55.59
N THR A 376 -9.62 70.43 -54.41
CA THR A 376 -8.70 70.19 -53.29
C THR A 376 -7.65 69.11 -53.58
N LEU A 377 -7.97 68.14 -54.44
CA LEU A 377 -7.01 67.14 -54.92
C LEU A 377 -6.02 67.71 -55.95
N ARG A 378 -6.41 68.75 -56.70
CA ARG A 378 -5.53 69.41 -57.69
C ARG A 378 -4.52 70.37 -57.03
N HIS A 379 -4.83 70.88 -55.84
CA HIS A 379 -3.99 71.80 -55.09
C HIS A 379 -3.26 71.15 -53.90
N LEU A 380 -3.09 69.83 -53.92
CA LEU A 380 -2.33 69.08 -52.92
C LEU A 380 -0.88 69.62 -52.84
N ASN A 381 -0.55 70.23 -51.71
CA ASN A 381 0.80 70.67 -51.37
C ASN A 381 1.17 70.22 -49.93
N GLY A 382 2.40 70.49 -49.49
CA GLY A 382 2.88 70.08 -48.16
C GLY A 382 2.10 70.67 -46.98
N ALA A 383 1.36 71.77 -47.18
CA ALA A 383 0.51 72.38 -46.15
C ALA A 383 -0.92 71.80 -46.13
N THR A 384 -1.36 71.16 -47.21
CA THR A 384 -2.69 70.55 -47.32
C THR A 384 -2.69 69.04 -47.12
N ILE A 385 -1.54 68.40 -46.87
CA ILE A 385 -1.45 66.96 -46.55
C ILE A 385 -1.16 66.81 -45.06
N GLY A 386 -2.05 66.09 -44.38
CA GLY A 386 -1.95 65.76 -42.97
C GLY A 386 -1.26 64.45 -42.79
N VAL A 387 -0.37 64.43 -41.81
CA VAL A 387 0.26 63.20 -41.36
C VAL A 387 -0.42 62.78 -40.06
N SER A 388 -1.03 61.61 -40.06
CA SER A 388 -1.68 61.02 -38.89
C SER A 388 -1.03 59.69 -38.53
N ASN A 389 -1.35 59.19 -37.34
CA ASN A 389 -0.84 57.92 -36.79
C ASN A 389 0.67 57.90 -36.50
N ILE A 390 1.29 59.06 -36.26
CA ILE A 390 2.64 59.13 -35.69
C ILE A 390 2.51 59.08 -34.17
N SER A 391 2.74 57.90 -33.60
CA SER A 391 2.96 57.74 -32.16
C SER A 391 4.23 56.92 -31.93
N LEU A 392 4.99 57.31 -30.92
CA LEU A 392 6.20 56.61 -30.50
C LEU A 392 5.97 56.13 -29.06
N ALA A 393 6.16 54.84 -28.82
CA ALA A 393 6.10 54.28 -27.48
C ALA A 393 7.38 53.51 -27.16
N VAL A 394 7.79 53.56 -25.90
CA VAL A 394 8.94 52.80 -25.40
C VAL A 394 8.40 51.70 -24.49
N ASN A 395 8.73 50.45 -24.82
CA ASN A 395 8.44 49.30 -23.98
C ASN A 395 9.71 48.91 -23.23
N ALA A 396 9.62 48.83 -21.91
CA ALA A 396 10.68 48.35 -21.04
C ALA A 396 10.06 47.58 -19.87
N ASN A 397 9.56 46.37 -20.16
CA ASN A 397 8.91 45.51 -19.19
C ASN A 397 9.62 44.15 -19.12
N LYS A 398 9.95 43.69 -17.92
CA LYS A 398 10.39 42.32 -17.66
C LYS A 398 9.51 41.73 -16.56
N THR A 399 8.90 40.59 -16.86
CA THR A 399 8.04 39.85 -15.94
C THR A 399 8.62 38.46 -15.77
N ASP A 400 9.01 38.10 -14.54
CA ASP A 400 9.39 36.74 -14.16
C ASP A 400 8.28 36.17 -13.27
N GLY A 401 7.81 34.95 -13.55
CA GLY A 401 6.78 34.26 -12.78
C GLY A 401 7.23 32.84 -12.47
N ASP A 402 7.21 32.47 -11.19
CA ASP A 402 7.56 31.13 -10.71
C ASP A 402 6.38 30.57 -9.90
N SER A 403 5.99 29.33 -10.18
CA SER A 403 4.92 28.62 -9.49
C SER A 403 5.33 27.18 -9.21
N ASN A 404 5.03 26.70 -8.00
CA ASN A 404 5.26 25.32 -7.58
C ASN A 404 3.99 24.74 -6.97
N THR A 405 3.54 23.61 -7.50
CA THR A 405 2.34 22.90 -7.05
C THR A 405 2.75 21.52 -6.58
N LEU A 406 2.46 21.22 -5.31
CA LEU A 406 2.69 19.91 -4.70
C LEU A 406 1.36 19.35 -4.21
N ALA A 407 1.00 18.15 -4.65
CA ALA A 407 -0.18 17.42 -4.17
C ALA A 407 0.21 16.01 -3.72
N ASN A 408 -0.18 15.66 -2.48
CA ASN A 408 0.17 14.38 -1.85
C ASN A 408 -1.09 13.66 -1.32
N PRO A 409 -2.01 13.21 -2.19
CA PRO A 409 -3.15 12.41 -1.76
C PRO A 409 -2.67 11.07 -1.17
N ARG A 410 -3.34 10.63 -0.10
CA ARG A 410 -3.09 9.32 0.53
C ARG A 410 -4.38 8.56 0.61
N ILE A 411 -4.35 7.28 0.23
CA ILE A 411 -5.54 6.43 0.33
C ILE A 411 -5.20 5.02 0.79
N ARG A 412 -5.97 4.52 1.75
CA ARG A 412 -5.95 3.13 2.20
C ARG A 412 -6.98 2.32 1.43
N VAL A 413 -6.58 1.20 0.84
CA VAL A 413 -7.43 0.35 0.00
C VAL A 413 -7.21 -1.11 0.34
N ARG A 414 -8.29 -1.90 0.35
CA ARG A 414 -8.25 -3.36 0.56
C ARG A 414 -7.79 -4.08 -0.70
N ASN A 415 -7.29 -5.30 -0.53
CA ASN A 415 -6.84 -6.13 -1.64
C ASN A 415 -7.96 -6.39 -2.66
N ARG A 416 -7.69 -6.12 -3.95
CA ARG A 416 -8.63 -6.27 -5.09
C ARG A 416 -9.88 -5.40 -5.03
N GLU A 417 -9.91 -4.39 -4.17
CA GLU A 417 -11.00 -3.43 -4.09
C GLU A 417 -10.66 -2.16 -4.88
N LYS A 418 -11.64 -1.62 -5.61
CA LYS A 418 -11.48 -0.37 -6.35
C LYS A 418 -11.79 0.80 -5.43
N ALA A 419 -10.90 1.78 -5.41
CA ALA A 419 -11.11 3.02 -4.71
C ALA A 419 -11.01 4.22 -5.66
N LYS A 420 -11.84 5.24 -5.42
CA LYS A 420 -11.88 6.49 -6.17
C LYS A 420 -11.81 7.67 -5.21
N VAL A 421 -10.87 8.58 -5.46
CA VAL A 421 -10.71 9.85 -4.75
C VAL A 421 -10.89 10.97 -5.75
N VAL A 422 -11.73 11.95 -5.42
CA VAL A 422 -11.88 13.18 -6.20
C VAL A 422 -11.70 14.36 -5.27
N ILE A 423 -10.79 15.26 -5.60
CA ILE A 423 -10.46 16.46 -4.83
C ILE A 423 -10.46 17.63 -5.81
N GLY A 424 -11.43 18.54 -5.72
CA GLY A 424 -11.55 19.64 -6.66
C GLY A 424 -12.91 20.32 -6.62
N ASP A 425 -13.13 21.21 -7.58
CA ASP A 425 -14.34 22.00 -7.73
C ASP A 425 -15.14 21.55 -8.95
N LYS A 426 -16.46 21.70 -8.91
CA LYS A 426 -17.34 21.49 -10.07
C LYS A 426 -17.61 22.82 -10.74
N VAL A 427 -17.06 23.03 -11.93
CA VAL A 427 -17.23 24.28 -12.68
C VAL A 427 -18.43 24.15 -13.62
N PRO A 428 -19.43 25.05 -13.57
CA PRO A 428 -20.57 25.02 -14.47
C PRO A 428 -20.16 25.48 -15.88
N ASN A 429 -20.36 24.63 -16.88
CA ASN A 429 -20.28 24.97 -18.29
C ASN A 429 -21.70 25.28 -18.82
N ILE A 430 -21.94 26.56 -19.13
CA ILE A 430 -23.25 27.06 -19.57
C ILE A 430 -23.32 26.97 -21.09
N THR A 431 -24.21 26.13 -21.60
CA THR A 431 -24.49 26.01 -23.04
C THR A 431 -25.80 26.73 -23.36
N THR A 432 -25.73 27.78 -24.17
CA THR A 432 -26.90 28.50 -24.69
C THR A 432 -27.39 27.84 -25.97
N ILE A 433 -28.58 27.27 -25.95
CA ILE A 433 -29.25 26.74 -27.15
C ILE A 433 -30.24 27.79 -27.64
N ILE A 434 -30.07 28.25 -28.87
CA ILE A 434 -30.98 29.18 -29.53
C ILE A 434 -31.87 28.36 -30.46
N THR A 435 -33.13 28.14 -30.08
CA THR A 435 -34.10 27.47 -30.96
C THR A 435 -34.71 28.54 -31.88
N ALA A 436 -34.39 28.47 -33.17
CA ALA A 436 -34.94 29.39 -34.16
C ALA A 436 -36.42 29.07 -34.44
N GLY A 437 -37.33 29.87 -33.86
CA GLY A 437 -38.73 29.96 -34.26
C GLY A 437 -38.98 31.26 -35.04
N THR A 438 -40.10 31.35 -35.78
CA THR A 438 -40.53 32.50 -36.61
C THR A 438 -40.97 33.75 -35.80
N GLY A 439 -40.26 34.05 -34.71
CA GLY A 439 -40.40 35.20 -33.81
C GLY A 439 -39.22 35.19 -32.83
N ALA A 440 -38.87 36.35 -32.23
CA ALA A 440 -37.68 36.56 -31.39
C ALA A 440 -37.29 35.29 -30.59
N GLY A 441 -36.21 34.65 -31.00
CA GLY A 441 -35.86 33.30 -30.55
C GLY A 441 -35.66 33.22 -29.04
N PHE A 442 -36.19 32.17 -28.42
CA PHE A 442 -35.96 31.89 -27.01
C PHE A 442 -34.55 31.30 -26.85
N ALA A 443 -33.71 31.95 -26.05
CA ALA A 443 -32.45 31.38 -25.59
C ALA A 443 -32.72 30.54 -24.34
N SER A 444 -32.43 29.24 -24.40
CA SER A 444 -32.46 28.36 -23.24
C SER A 444 -31.04 28.05 -22.79
N GLU A 445 -30.75 28.23 -21.51
CA GLU A 445 -29.46 27.92 -20.91
C GLU A 445 -29.49 26.53 -20.28
N SER A 446 -28.57 25.66 -20.69
CA SER A 446 -28.32 24.37 -20.06
C SER A 446 -27.01 24.42 -19.30
N ILE A 447 -27.04 24.07 -18.01
CA ILE A 447 -25.86 24.08 -17.14
C ILE A 447 -25.35 22.64 -17.00
N ASN A 448 -24.14 22.36 -17.47
CA ASN A 448 -23.46 21.08 -17.26
C ASN A 448 -22.25 21.28 -16.34
N TYR A 449 -22.07 20.47 -15.30
CA TYR A 449 -20.93 20.61 -14.39
C TYR A 449 -19.76 19.75 -14.85
N VAL A 450 -18.58 20.35 -14.91
CA VAL A 450 -17.32 19.66 -15.21
C VAL A 450 -16.45 19.63 -13.94
N ASP A 451 -15.95 18.45 -13.60
CA ASP A 451 -15.07 18.26 -12.43
C ASP A 451 -13.66 18.77 -12.77
N VAL A 452 -13.17 19.73 -11.99
CA VAL A 452 -11.82 20.30 -12.13
C VAL A 452 -11.06 20.06 -10.83
N GLY A 453 -10.01 19.25 -10.91
CA GLY A 453 -9.14 18.94 -9.78
C GLY A 453 -8.44 17.61 -9.99
N LEU A 454 -8.16 16.93 -8.90
CA LEU A 454 -7.49 15.65 -8.87
C LEU A 454 -8.51 14.50 -8.79
N THR A 455 -8.45 13.57 -9.73
CA THR A 455 -9.16 12.29 -9.66
C THR A 455 -8.16 11.14 -9.65
N LEU A 456 -8.14 10.34 -8.59
CA LEU A 456 -7.32 9.15 -8.44
C LEU A 456 -8.24 7.92 -8.36
N ASN A 457 -8.10 7.01 -9.32
CA ASN A 457 -8.72 5.69 -9.28
C ASN A 457 -7.61 4.65 -9.10
N VAL A 458 -7.81 3.73 -8.16
CA VAL A 458 -6.81 2.73 -7.85
C VAL A 458 -7.42 1.40 -7.46
N GLU A 459 -6.77 0.32 -7.88
CA GLU A 459 -7.12 -1.06 -7.59
C GLU A 459 -5.81 -1.83 -7.28
N PRO A 460 -5.46 -2.04 -6.00
CA PRO A 460 -4.28 -2.79 -5.63
C PRO A 460 -4.54 -4.30 -5.58
N THR A 461 -3.50 -5.07 -5.87
CA THR A 461 -3.42 -6.52 -5.69
C THR A 461 -2.17 -6.81 -4.88
N ILE A 462 -2.36 -7.29 -3.65
CA ILE A 462 -1.29 -7.57 -2.70
C ILE A 462 -0.89 -9.04 -2.81
N TYR A 463 0.40 -9.29 -3.02
CA TYR A 463 0.99 -10.62 -3.09
C TYR A 463 1.67 -11.03 -1.78
N LEU A 464 1.86 -12.33 -1.59
CA LEU A 464 2.47 -12.89 -0.38
C LEU A 464 3.96 -12.53 -0.22
N ASN A 465 4.64 -12.11 -1.28
CA ASN A 465 6.05 -11.68 -1.27
C ASN A 465 6.22 -10.19 -0.94
N ASN A 466 5.24 -9.55 -0.30
CA ASN A 466 5.21 -8.12 0.02
C ASN A 466 5.30 -7.20 -1.21
N GLU A 467 4.90 -7.69 -2.38
CA GLU A 467 4.75 -6.88 -3.58
C GLU A 467 3.29 -6.49 -3.77
N VAL A 468 3.07 -5.28 -4.28
CA VAL A 468 1.76 -4.73 -4.56
C VAL A 468 1.71 -4.38 -6.04
N ALA A 469 0.86 -5.08 -6.79
CA ALA A 469 0.49 -4.67 -8.13
C ALA A 469 -0.63 -3.63 -8.05
N ILE A 470 -0.47 -2.51 -8.72
CA ILE A 470 -1.37 -1.37 -8.65
C ILE A 470 -1.85 -1.06 -10.07
N ARG A 471 -3.16 -1.15 -10.31
CA ARG A 471 -3.78 -0.53 -11.47
C ARG A 471 -4.21 0.88 -11.05
N ILE A 472 -3.57 1.88 -11.64
CA ILE A 472 -3.79 3.29 -11.30
C ILE A 472 -4.27 4.06 -12.53
N SER A 473 -5.23 4.94 -12.31
CA SER A 473 -5.64 5.97 -13.26
C SER A 473 -5.74 7.29 -12.51
N LEU A 474 -4.80 8.19 -12.81
CA LEU A 474 -4.72 9.52 -12.24
C LEU A 474 -5.06 10.56 -13.30
N GLU A 475 -5.86 11.54 -12.91
CA GLU A 475 -6.16 12.73 -13.69
C GLU A 475 -6.03 13.98 -12.82
N VAL A 476 -5.32 14.98 -13.33
CA VAL A 476 -5.17 16.30 -12.72
C VAL A 476 -5.66 17.34 -13.70
N SER A 477 -6.70 18.05 -13.29
CA SER A 477 -7.38 19.06 -14.10
C SER A 477 -7.30 20.40 -13.39
N ASN A 478 -6.91 21.46 -14.12
CA ASN A 478 -6.86 22.81 -13.59
C ASN A 478 -7.57 23.80 -14.53
N LEU A 479 -8.22 24.81 -13.94
CA LEU A 479 -8.84 25.88 -14.71
C LEU A 479 -7.73 26.83 -15.20
N VAL A 480 -7.53 26.90 -16.51
CA VAL A 480 -6.45 27.69 -17.13
C VAL A 480 -6.91 29.10 -17.47
N ASP A 481 -8.11 29.23 -18.05
CA ASP A 481 -8.61 30.53 -18.54
C ASP A 481 -10.13 30.51 -18.74
N SER A 482 -10.75 31.69 -18.81
CA SER A 482 -12.16 31.87 -19.16
C SER A 482 -12.29 32.71 -20.42
N ILE A 483 -12.87 32.15 -21.48
CA ILE A 483 -13.08 32.78 -22.77
C ILE A 483 -14.54 33.23 -22.86
N THR A 484 -14.78 34.53 -22.94
CA THR A 484 -16.12 35.06 -23.24
C THR A 484 -16.38 34.98 -24.74
N THR A 485 -17.40 34.20 -25.11
CA THR A 485 -17.83 34.03 -26.51
C THR A 485 -18.51 35.31 -27.00
N LYS A 486 -18.56 35.54 -28.32
CA LYS A 486 -19.29 36.67 -28.94
C LYS A 486 -20.76 36.79 -28.50
N SER A 487 -21.35 35.68 -28.07
CA SER A 487 -22.72 35.57 -27.55
C SER A 487 -22.88 35.97 -26.07
N GLY A 488 -21.80 36.38 -25.38
CA GLY A 488 -21.81 36.73 -23.95
C GLY A 488 -21.58 35.56 -22.99
N SER A 489 -21.65 34.31 -23.45
CA SER A 489 -21.42 33.12 -22.63
C SER A 489 -19.93 32.93 -22.27
N VAL A 490 -19.65 32.57 -21.02
CA VAL A 490 -18.29 32.28 -20.54
C VAL A 490 -18.00 30.79 -20.71
N ALA A 491 -16.99 30.47 -21.52
CA ALA A 491 -16.47 29.12 -21.70
C ALA A 491 -15.13 28.96 -20.96
N TYR A 492 -14.90 27.83 -20.32
CA TYR A 492 -13.69 27.60 -19.53
C TYR A 492 -12.69 26.71 -20.29
N ARG A 493 -11.42 27.11 -20.31
CA ARG A 493 -10.32 26.26 -20.77
C ARG A 493 -9.77 25.47 -19.59
N ILE A 494 -9.99 24.15 -19.60
CA ILE A 494 -9.52 23.23 -18.57
C ILE A 494 -8.28 22.51 -19.09
N GLY A 495 -7.16 22.61 -18.39
CA GLY A 495 -5.95 21.85 -18.69
C GLY A 495 -6.00 20.52 -17.95
N THR A 496 -5.87 19.41 -18.66
CA THR A 496 -5.93 18.06 -18.09
C THR A 496 -4.60 17.34 -18.27
N ARG A 497 -4.18 16.59 -17.25
CA ARG A 497 -2.97 15.76 -17.24
C ARG A 497 -3.40 14.40 -16.73
N SER A 498 -3.26 13.34 -17.52
CA SER A 498 -3.70 12.01 -17.12
C SER A 498 -2.61 10.95 -17.34
N ALA A 499 -2.57 9.99 -16.43
CA ALA A 499 -1.68 8.83 -16.48
C ALA A 499 -2.46 7.59 -16.06
N THR A 500 -2.47 6.56 -16.91
CA THR A 500 -3.08 5.27 -16.59
C THR A 500 -2.06 4.18 -16.83
N THR A 501 -1.79 3.37 -15.81
CA THR A 501 -0.77 2.32 -15.88
C THR A 501 -1.06 1.18 -14.90
N MET A 502 -0.36 0.07 -15.08
CA MET A 502 -0.33 -1.05 -14.17
C MET A 502 1.13 -1.38 -13.86
N LEU A 503 1.47 -1.40 -12.58
CA LEU A 503 2.85 -1.54 -12.11
C LEU A 503 2.87 -2.43 -10.87
N GLN A 504 4.03 -3.02 -10.58
CA GLN A 504 4.24 -3.87 -9.42
C GLN A 504 5.46 -3.34 -8.65
N LEU A 505 5.25 -3.04 -7.37
CA LEU A 505 6.25 -2.41 -6.50
C LEU A 505 6.37 -3.18 -5.20
N LYS A 506 7.54 -3.09 -4.56
CA LYS A 506 7.71 -3.55 -3.19
C LYS A 506 7.13 -2.54 -2.20
N ASP A 507 6.85 -3.02 -0.99
CA ASP A 507 6.49 -2.15 0.13
C ASP A 507 7.56 -1.06 0.37
N GLY A 508 7.12 0.19 0.41
CA GLY A 508 7.96 1.39 0.59
C GLY A 508 8.77 1.82 -0.64
N GLU A 509 8.65 1.12 -1.77
CA GLU A 509 9.36 1.47 -3.00
C GLU A 509 8.69 2.65 -3.69
N ASN A 510 9.40 3.78 -3.79
CA ASN A 510 8.93 4.92 -4.56
C ASN A 510 9.27 4.75 -6.04
N GLN A 511 8.25 4.77 -6.89
CA GLN A 511 8.41 4.68 -8.33
C GLN A 511 7.81 5.89 -9.04
N VAL A 512 8.60 6.48 -9.95
CA VAL A 512 8.12 7.51 -10.86
C VAL A 512 7.23 6.86 -11.92
N LEU A 513 5.98 7.29 -11.97
CA LEU A 513 4.95 6.86 -12.91
C LEU A 513 5.13 7.51 -14.28
N ALA A 514 5.32 8.83 -14.27
CA ALA A 514 5.36 9.67 -15.45
C ALA A 514 6.11 10.98 -15.13
N GLY A 515 6.78 11.52 -16.14
CA GLY A 515 7.37 12.85 -16.08
C GLY A 515 7.23 13.56 -17.42
N LEU A 516 7.04 14.87 -17.40
CA LEU A 516 6.97 15.70 -18.60
C LEU A 516 7.73 17.00 -18.36
N ILE A 517 8.65 17.31 -19.27
CA ILE A 517 9.33 18.60 -19.33
C ILE A 517 8.89 19.26 -20.63
N ASN A 518 8.28 20.44 -20.53
CA ASN A 518 7.87 21.26 -21.65
C ASN A 518 8.59 22.61 -21.59
N ASN A 519 9.27 22.99 -22.68
CA ASN A 519 9.94 24.27 -22.82
C ASN A 519 9.48 24.95 -24.12
N GLU A 520 8.82 26.09 -24.00
CA GLU A 520 8.35 26.89 -25.12
C GLU A 520 9.06 28.24 -25.12
N ASP A 521 9.86 28.49 -26.17
CA ASP A 521 10.58 29.73 -26.39
C ASP A 521 9.97 30.47 -27.59
N ARG A 522 9.42 31.67 -27.36
CA ARG A 522 8.78 32.50 -28.36
C ARG A 522 9.41 33.89 -28.39
N THR A 523 10.19 34.15 -29.44
CA THR A 523 10.68 35.50 -29.77
C THR A 523 9.82 36.10 -30.87
N SER A 524 9.32 37.31 -30.62
CA SER A 524 8.61 38.11 -31.61
C SER A 524 9.15 39.54 -31.59
N GLY A 525 9.16 40.22 -32.71
CA GLY A 525 9.64 41.60 -32.73
C GLY A 525 9.26 42.34 -33.99
N SER A 526 9.15 43.67 -33.86
CA SER A 526 8.86 44.58 -34.96
C SER A 526 10.03 45.53 -35.12
N LYS A 527 10.58 45.63 -36.34
CA LYS A 527 11.79 46.41 -36.62
C LYS A 527 11.58 47.29 -37.83
N VAL A 528 12.22 48.46 -37.84
CA VAL A 528 12.25 49.33 -39.02
C VAL A 528 13.13 48.68 -40.09
N PRO A 529 12.61 48.45 -41.31
CA PRO A 529 13.40 47.88 -42.40
C PRO A 529 14.69 48.67 -42.67
N GLY A 530 15.80 47.97 -42.96
CA GLY A 530 17.11 48.59 -43.16
C GLY A 530 17.90 48.79 -41.85
N VAL A 531 17.51 49.79 -41.04
CA VAL A 531 18.26 50.18 -39.82
C VAL A 531 18.06 49.22 -38.63
N GLY A 532 16.94 48.49 -38.58
CA GLY A 532 16.60 47.56 -37.50
C GLY A 532 17.49 46.30 -37.42
N ASN A 533 18.28 46.00 -38.46
CA ASN A 533 19.16 44.83 -38.51
C ASN A 533 20.62 45.15 -38.16
N LEU A 534 20.97 46.42 -37.85
CA LEU A 534 22.33 46.79 -37.46
C LEU A 534 22.69 46.22 -36.07
N PRO A 535 23.89 45.65 -35.87
CA PRO A 535 24.26 44.90 -34.67
C PRO A 535 24.33 45.74 -33.36
N ILE A 536 24.31 47.07 -33.46
CA ILE A 536 24.34 48.00 -32.30
C ILE A 536 23.12 48.92 -32.32
N LEU A 537 22.81 49.50 -33.47
CA LEU A 537 21.71 50.47 -33.62
C LEU A 537 20.33 49.80 -33.75
N GLY A 538 20.26 48.53 -34.13
CA GLY A 538 18.99 47.82 -34.37
C GLY A 538 18.08 47.74 -33.15
N ARG A 539 18.62 47.81 -31.92
CA ARG A 539 17.84 47.82 -30.66
C ARG A 539 17.09 49.14 -30.42
N LEU A 540 17.53 50.25 -31.02
CA LEU A 540 16.83 51.55 -30.97
C LEU A 540 15.75 51.65 -32.06
N PHE A 541 15.85 50.84 -33.11
CA PHE A 541 14.95 50.86 -34.26
C PHE A 541 14.04 49.63 -34.35
N GLY A 542 13.68 49.07 -33.18
CA GLY A 542 12.71 47.99 -33.08
C GLY A 542 12.32 47.64 -31.65
N SER A 543 11.30 46.80 -31.52
CA SER A 543 10.87 46.18 -30.27
C SER A 543 11.01 44.66 -30.35
N THR A 544 11.50 44.06 -29.28
CA THR A 544 11.62 42.60 -29.15
C THR A 544 10.87 42.15 -27.91
N ARG A 545 10.02 41.14 -28.09
CA ARG A 545 9.24 40.48 -27.06
C ARG A 545 9.60 39.00 -27.04
N ASP A 546 10.33 38.63 -26.00
CA ASP A 546 10.78 37.26 -25.72
C ASP A 546 9.92 36.67 -24.60
N SER A 547 9.30 35.52 -24.85
CA SER A 547 8.54 34.75 -23.87
C SER A 547 9.14 33.35 -23.77
N THR A 548 9.55 32.95 -22.57
CA THR A 548 10.01 31.59 -22.26
C THR A 548 9.10 31.00 -21.20
N ASP A 549 8.44 29.89 -21.52
CA ASP A 549 7.56 29.16 -20.62
C ASP A 549 8.09 27.73 -20.43
N LYS A 550 8.47 27.41 -19.18
CA LYS A 550 8.97 26.10 -18.77
C LYS A 550 8.00 25.45 -17.78
N THR A 551 7.63 24.20 -18.05
CA THR A 551 6.78 23.39 -17.17
C THR A 551 7.41 22.03 -16.97
N GLU A 552 7.64 21.64 -15.72
CA GLU A 552 8.15 20.32 -15.34
C GLU A 552 7.14 19.64 -14.43
N ILE A 553 6.74 18.42 -14.76
CA ILE A 553 5.78 17.63 -13.99
C ILE A 553 6.42 16.28 -13.68
N VAL A 554 6.35 15.88 -12.41
CA VAL A 554 6.78 14.55 -11.95
C VAL A 554 5.63 13.93 -11.16
N LEU A 555 5.34 12.69 -11.49
CA LEU A 555 4.30 11.88 -10.87
C LEU A 555 4.93 10.63 -10.30
N SER A 556 4.76 10.39 -9.00
CA SER A 556 5.31 9.21 -8.34
C SER A 556 4.31 8.57 -7.38
N ILE A 557 4.51 7.30 -7.09
CA ILE A 557 3.69 6.52 -6.17
C ILE A 557 4.57 5.66 -5.28
N THR A 558 4.21 5.63 -4.00
CA THR A 558 4.83 4.76 -3.00
C THR A 558 3.74 3.96 -2.29
N PRO A 559 3.73 2.63 -2.39
CA PRO A 559 2.84 1.81 -1.59
C PRO A 559 3.43 1.56 -0.20
N HIS A 560 2.57 1.55 0.80
CA HIS A 560 2.88 1.19 2.18
C HIS A 560 1.93 0.09 2.64
N LEU A 561 2.45 -1.12 2.82
CA LEU A 561 1.68 -2.30 3.21
C LEU A 561 1.33 -2.22 4.70
N VAL A 562 0.06 -1.97 5.00
CA VAL A 562 -0.42 -1.87 6.39
C VAL A 562 -0.57 -3.26 7.00
N ARG A 563 -1.01 -4.23 6.20
CA ARG A 563 -1.21 -5.62 6.61
C ARG A 563 -1.04 -6.55 5.42
N ASN A 564 -0.28 -7.63 5.60
CA ASN A 564 -0.19 -8.74 4.64
C ASN A 564 -0.72 -10.05 5.24
N ILE A 565 -1.17 -10.96 4.37
CA ILE A 565 -1.42 -12.35 4.75
C ILE A 565 -0.07 -13.02 4.99
N GLN A 566 0.19 -13.42 6.24
CA GLN A 566 1.30 -14.31 6.55
C GLN A 566 0.93 -15.72 6.09
N ARG A 567 1.82 -16.36 5.32
CA ARG A 567 1.64 -17.76 4.94
C ARG A 567 1.59 -18.61 6.23
N PRO A 568 0.50 -19.33 6.50
CA PRO A 568 0.46 -20.27 7.63
C PRO A 568 1.59 -21.30 7.48
N ALA A 569 2.22 -21.70 8.58
CA ALA A 569 3.26 -22.73 8.54
C ALA A 569 2.70 -24.03 7.94
N VAL A 570 3.50 -24.72 7.13
CA VAL A 570 3.09 -25.91 6.35
C VAL A 570 2.40 -26.95 7.23
N GLY A 571 2.86 -27.16 8.47
CA GLY A 571 2.25 -28.11 9.42
C GLY A 571 0.85 -27.73 9.94
N VAL A 572 0.40 -26.49 9.74
CA VAL A 572 -0.99 -26.05 10.04
C VAL A 572 -1.88 -26.19 8.81
N SER A 573 -1.30 -26.04 7.61
CA SER A 573 -1.99 -26.17 6.33
C SER A 573 -2.18 -27.61 5.88
N GLU A 574 -1.30 -28.52 6.32
CA GLU A 574 -1.37 -29.95 6.01
C GLU A 574 -1.86 -30.74 7.23
N PHE A 575 -3.01 -31.39 7.10
CA PHE A 575 -3.50 -32.30 8.13
C PHE A 575 -4.22 -33.50 7.52
N ASN A 576 -4.05 -34.67 8.13
CA ASN A 576 -4.79 -35.87 7.77
C ASN A 576 -6.27 -35.69 8.12
N ALA A 577 -7.12 -35.66 7.09
CA ALA A 577 -8.57 -35.50 7.22
C ALA A 577 -9.35 -36.84 7.23
N GLY A 578 -8.66 -37.98 7.30
CA GLY A 578 -9.29 -39.30 7.27
C GLY A 578 -9.44 -39.85 5.85
N THR A 579 -10.41 -40.74 5.64
CA THR A 579 -10.78 -41.31 4.34
C THR A 579 -12.02 -40.61 3.79
N GLU A 580 -12.31 -40.75 2.49
CA GLU A 580 -13.50 -40.14 1.88
C GLU A 580 -14.82 -40.56 2.56
N THR A 581 -14.83 -41.75 3.14
CA THR A 581 -15.98 -42.34 3.84
C THR A 581 -16.03 -42.03 5.34
N SER A 582 -14.91 -41.63 5.94
CA SER A 582 -14.82 -41.39 7.38
C SER A 582 -13.74 -40.37 7.70
N PHE A 583 -14.14 -39.28 8.35
CA PHE A 583 -13.23 -38.22 8.81
C PHE A 583 -12.47 -38.59 10.10
N ARG A 584 -12.53 -39.88 10.52
CA ARG A 584 -11.77 -40.36 11.67
C ARG A 584 -10.29 -40.21 11.45
N ARG A 585 -9.65 -39.56 12.41
CA ARG A 585 -8.20 -39.49 12.47
C ARG A 585 -7.68 -40.91 12.70
N ARG A 586 -6.82 -41.39 11.79
CA ARG A 586 -6.04 -42.60 12.04
C ARG A 586 -5.22 -42.36 13.32
N PRO A 587 -5.31 -43.24 14.34
CA PRO A 587 -4.52 -43.09 15.54
C PRO A 587 -3.04 -43.06 15.19
N GLU A 588 -2.31 -42.16 15.84
CA GLU A 588 -0.90 -41.92 15.58
C GLU A 588 -0.13 -43.16 16.03
N THR A 589 0.24 -44.02 15.09
CA THR A 589 1.17 -45.12 15.37
C THR A 589 2.44 -44.48 15.90
N VAL A 590 2.89 -44.89 17.09
CA VAL A 590 4.17 -44.47 17.68
C VAL A 590 5.20 -44.50 16.55
N PRO A 591 5.90 -43.39 16.26
CA PRO A 591 6.87 -43.38 15.20
C PRO A 591 7.86 -44.49 15.49
N VAL A 592 7.88 -45.52 14.62
CA VAL A 592 9.00 -46.42 14.58
C VAL A 592 10.18 -45.49 14.34
N PRO A 593 11.19 -45.40 15.23
CA PRO A 593 12.38 -44.64 14.92
C PRO A 593 12.91 -45.26 13.64
N VAL A 594 12.74 -44.54 12.52
CA VAL A 594 13.35 -44.90 11.27
C VAL A 594 14.82 -44.76 11.59
N LYS A 595 15.45 -45.89 11.90
CA LYS A 595 16.89 -46.00 12.09
C LYS A 595 17.46 -45.34 10.85
N ALA A 596 18.09 -44.17 11.05
CA ALA A 596 18.64 -43.36 9.97
C ALA A 596 19.34 -44.33 9.02
N SER A 597 18.78 -44.48 7.82
CA SER A 597 19.45 -45.20 6.75
C SER A 597 20.84 -44.62 6.68
N ALA A 598 21.84 -45.48 6.87
CA ALA A 598 23.24 -45.13 6.85
C ALA A 598 23.54 -44.15 5.71
N PRO A 599 24.44 -43.18 5.90
CA PRO A 599 24.75 -42.20 4.86
C PRO A 599 25.10 -42.97 3.59
N ALA A 600 24.39 -42.62 2.51
CA ALA A 600 24.67 -43.14 1.19
C ALA A 600 26.19 -43.00 0.91
N PRO A 601 26.84 -43.98 0.26
CA PRO A 601 28.25 -43.88 -0.07
C PRO A 601 28.46 -42.58 -0.84
N ALA A 602 29.43 -41.78 -0.39
CA ALA A 602 29.80 -40.53 -1.03
C ALA A 602 29.97 -40.75 -2.54
N LEU A 603 29.24 -39.95 -3.33
CA LEU A 603 29.52 -39.78 -4.74
C LEU A 603 31.02 -39.44 -4.88
N PRO A 604 31.77 -40.14 -5.76
CA PRO A 604 33.18 -39.84 -5.94
C PRO A 604 33.35 -38.42 -6.48
N ALA A 605 34.33 -37.71 -5.92
CA ALA A 605 34.68 -36.34 -6.29
C ALA A 605 34.91 -36.20 -7.80
N PRO A 606 34.59 -35.04 -8.41
CA PRO A 606 34.84 -34.81 -9.83
C PRO A 606 36.35 -34.85 -10.09
N VAL A 607 36.75 -35.77 -10.97
CA VAL A 607 38.12 -35.96 -11.45
C VAL A 607 38.55 -34.72 -12.24
N ALA A 608 39.74 -34.19 -11.93
CA ALA A 608 40.38 -33.11 -12.69
C ALA A 608 40.53 -33.47 -14.19
N PRO A 609 40.50 -32.51 -15.12
CA PRO A 609 40.53 -32.82 -16.55
C PRO A 609 41.87 -33.46 -16.96
N GLN A 610 41.82 -34.66 -17.51
CA GLN A 610 42.97 -35.29 -18.18
C GLN A 610 43.23 -34.62 -19.55
N PRO A 611 44.50 -34.57 -20.02
CA PRO A 611 44.86 -33.97 -21.31
C PRO A 611 44.27 -34.76 -22.49
N ALA A 612 43.84 -34.04 -23.53
CA ALA A 612 43.20 -34.60 -24.71
C ALA A 612 44.10 -35.59 -25.51
N PRO A 613 43.54 -36.65 -26.12
CA PRO A 613 44.29 -37.56 -26.98
C PRO A 613 44.61 -36.94 -28.34
N ALA A 614 45.80 -37.28 -28.88
CA ALA A 614 46.26 -36.91 -30.22
C ALA A 614 45.39 -37.51 -31.34
N PRO A 615 45.31 -36.86 -32.53
CA PRO A 615 44.39 -37.24 -33.61
C PRO A 615 44.86 -38.47 -34.39
N THR A 616 43.96 -39.42 -34.63
CA THR A 616 44.13 -40.55 -35.55
C THR A 616 43.78 -40.15 -37.01
N PRO A 617 44.36 -40.79 -38.04
CA PRO A 617 44.33 -40.31 -39.43
C PRO A 617 43.01 -40.59 -40.15
N ALA A 618 42.65 -39.69 -41.07
CA ALA A 618 41.46 -39.77 -41.92
C ALA A 618 41.52 -40.92 -42.96
N PRO A 619 40.38 -41.58 -43.27
CA PRO A 619 40.30 -42.54 -44.37
C PRO A 619 40.14 -41.86 -45.74
N THR A 620 40.88 -42.36 -46.71
CA THR A 620 40.90 -41.97 -48.14
C THR A 620 39.54 -42.23 -48.82
N PRO A 621 39.05 -41.34 -49.72
CA PRO A 621 37.79 -41.52 -50.42
C PRO A 621 37.94 -42.39 -51.69
N ALA A 622 36.99 -43.30 -51.91
CA ALA A 622 36.85 -44.08 -53.14
C ALA A 622 35.78 -43.45 -54.08
N PRO A 623 35.85 -43.69 -55.40
CA PRO A 623 35.49 -42.72 -56.43
C PRO A 623 34.03 -42.79 -56.91
N ALA A 624 33.48 -41.64 -57.32
CA ALA A 624 32.16 -41.50 -57.92
C ALA A 624 32.19 -41.72 -59.45
N PRO A 625 31.15 -42.35 -60.05
CA PRO A 625 31.12 -42.67 -61.48
C PRO A 625 30.69 -41.49 -62.35
N ALA A 626 31.21 -41.50 -63.58
CA ALA A 626 31.03 -40.49 -64.61
C ALA A 626 29.69 -40.57 -65.35
N THR A 627 29.07 -39.41 -65.60
CA THR A 627 28.05 -39.20 -66.63
C THR A 627 28.35 -37.92 -67.42
N THR A 628 28.81 -38.17 -68.64
CA THR A 628 28.51 -37.50 -69.93
C THR A 628 27.89 -36.10 -69.95
N VAL A 629 28.63 -35.18 -70.57
CA VAL A 629 28.21 -33.86 -71.07
C VAL A 629 27.51 -34.02 -72.43
N VAL A 630 26.40 -33.32 -72.63
CA VAL A 630 25.82 -33.03 -73.96
C VAL A 630 25.67 -31.49 -74.08
N PRO A 631 26.14 -30.87 -75.18
CA PRO A 631 26.17 -29.42 -75.32
C PRO A 631 24.90 -28.84 -75.99
N LEU A 632 24.73 -27.54 -75.75
CA LEU A 632 23.71 -26.63 -76.26
C LEU A 632 23.62 -26.59 -77.80
N PRO A 633 22.43 -26.35 -78.37
CA PRO A 633 22.33 -25.56 -79.60
C PRO A 633 21.47 -24.30 -79.45
N ALA A 634 21.75 -23.37 -80.35
CA ALA A 634 21.23 -22.01 -80.49
C ALA A 634 19.74 -21.89 -80.82
N GLN A 635 19.07 -20.84 -80.32
CA GLN A 635 18.74 -19.59 -81.03
C GLN A 635 18.29 -18.53 -80.02
#